data_AF-A0A225MGA0-F1
#
_entry.id   AF-A0A225MGA0-F1
#
_cell.length_a   1.000
_cell.length_b   1.000
_cell.length_c   1.000
_cell.angle_alpha   90.00
_cell.angle_beta   90.00
_cell.angle_gamma   90.00
#
_symmetry.space_group_name_H-M   'P 1'
#
loop_
_entity.id
_entity.type
_entity.pdbx_description
1 polymer ?
#
loop_
_entity_poly.entity_id
_entity_poly.type
_entity_poly.pdbx_seq_one_letter_code
_entity_poly.pdbx_strand_id
1 'polypeptide(L)' 'MTDHQPQYKALNFIVEKGDMLPPITLLGVLLLTGLIWWSGASIIVVPAGIAVAALLYLLMRSYVELVRVIVDMLLPK' A
#
# COMPACT_ATOMS: atom_id res chain seq x y z
N MET A 1 -19.83 -25.38 -20.62
CA MET A 1 -18.53 -25.59 -21.27
C MET A 1 -17.51 -24.73 -20.52
N THR A 2 -16.55 -25.40 -19.87
CA THR A 2 -15.34 -24.91 -19.18
C THR A 2 -15.50 -23.84 -18.09
N ASP A 3 -15.83 -24.34 -16.89
CA ASP A 3 -15.69 -23.70 -15.58
C ASP A 3 -14.20 -23.72 -15.15
N HIS A 4 -13.40 -22.83 -15.74
CA HIS A 4 -11.95 -22.74 -15.49
C HIS A 4 -11.57 -21.34 -15.02
N GLN A 5 -11.85 -20.95 -13.77
CA GLN A 5 -11.13 -19.80 -13.17
C GLN A 5 -10.93 -19.90 -11.63
N PRO A 6 -10.46 -21.02 -11.04
CA PRO A 6 -9.91 -20.97 -9.68
C PRO A 6 -8.48 -20.38 -9.64
N GLN A 7 -7.85 -20.11 -10.78
CA GLN A 7 -6.39 -19.94 -10.88
C GLN A 7 -5.89 -18.51 -10.54
N TYR A 8 -6.77 -17.51 -10.52
CA TYR A 8 -6.40 -16.11 -10.26
C TYR A 8 -7.14 -15.45 -9.08
N LYS A 9 -7.74 -16.23 -8.18
CA LYS A 9 -8.42 -15.67 -6.99
C LYS A 9 -7.47 -14.86 -6.10
N ALA A 10 -6.25 -15.36 -5.88
CA ALA A 10 -5.24 -14.63 -5.11
C ALA A 10 -4.82 -13.32 -5.79
N LEU A 11 -4.72 -13.33 -7.13
CA LEU A 11 -4.30 -12.17 -7.91
C LEU A 11 -5.39 -11.09 -7.94
N ASN A 12 -6.65 -11.48 -8.16
CA ASN A 12 -7.79 -10.58 -8.05
C ASN A 12 -7.95 -10.02 -6.63
N PHE A 13 -7.71 -10.84 -5.60
CA PHE A 13 -7.74 -10.38 -4.21
C PHE A 13 -6.62 -9.37 -3.92
N ILE A 14 -5.41 -9.58 -4.46
CA ILE A 14 -4.28 -8.63 -4.33
C ILE A 14 -4.58 -7.32 -5.09
N VAL A 15 -5.21 -7.38 -6.27
CA VAL A 15 -5.58 -6.19 -7.04
C VAL A 15 -6.69 -5.40 -6.35
N GLU A 16 -7.69 -6.10 -5.80
CA GLU A 16 -8.85 -5.53 -5.10
C GLU A 16 -8.47 -4.97 -3.72
N LYS A 17 -7.66 -5.70 -2.94
CA LYS A 17 -7.15 -5.23 -1.63
C LYS A 17 -5.93 -4.33 -1.74
N GLY A 18 -5.24 -4.33 -2.88
CA GLY A 18 -4.06 -3.52 -3.14
C GLY A 18 -4.34 -2.03 -2.98
N ASP A 19 -5.57 -1.58 -3.26
CA ASP A 19 -5.97 -0.19 -3.05
C ASP A 19 -6.07 0.20 -1.56
N MET A 20 -6.32 -0.78 -0.69
CA MET A 20 -6.39 -0.58 0.75
C MET A 20 -5.00 -0.61 1.42
N LEU A 21 -3.97 -1.18 0.80
CA LEU A 21 -2.63 -1.27 1.38
C LEU A 21 -1.94 0.10 1.57
N PRO A 22 -1.97 1.04 0.61
CA PRO A 22 -1.41 2.38 0.79
C PRO A 22 -2.03 3.18 1.96
N PRO A 23 -3.36 3.31 2.12
CA PRO A 23 -3.92 4.04 3.24
C PRO A 23 -3.69 3.35 4.59
N ILE A 24 -3.66 2.01 4.65
CA ILE A 24 -3.34 1.27 5.88
C ILE A 24 -1.89 1.52 6.30
N THR A 25 -0.95 1.46 5.35
CA THR A 25 0.47 1.73 5.64
C THR A 25 0.69 3.19 6.04
N LEU A 26 0.02 4.14 5.38
CA LEU A 26 0.02 5.56 5.79
C LEU A 26 -0.46 5.74 7.24
N LEU A 27 -1.62 5.17 7.59
CA LEU A 27 -2.17 5.23 8.95
C LEU A 27 -1.23 4.61 9.98
N GLY A 28 -0.62 3.46 9.65
CA GLY A 28 0.36 2.80 10.52
C GLY A 28 1.59 3.67 10.79
N VAL A 29 2.16 4.30 9.75
CA VAL A 29 3.32 5.18 9.89
C VAL A 29 2.97 6.45 10.68
N LEU A 30 1.79 7.04 10.47
CA LEU A 30 1.33 8.20 11.24
C LEU A 30 1.11 7.85 12.72
N LEU A 31 0.52 6.69 13.02
CA LEU A 31 0.37 6.21 14.40
C LEU A 31 1.73 5.99 15.08
N LEU A 32 2.67 5.33 14.39
CA LEU A 32 4.03 5.15 14.90
C LEU A 32 4.72 6.50 15.14
N THR A 33 4.58 7.45 14.22
CA THR A 33 5.13 8.80 14.37
C THR A 33 4.53 9.48 15.62
N GLY A 34 3.22 9.35 15.83
CA GLY A 34 2.54 9.88 17.02
C GLY A 34 3.00 9.23 18.33
N LEU A 35 3.26 7.91 18.32
CA LEU A 35 3.82 7.20 19.49
C LEU A 35 5.26 7.63 19.80
N ILE A 36 6.09 7.81 18.77
CA ILE A 36 7.47 8.31 18.93
C ILE A 36 7.46 9.75 19.43
N TRP A 37 6.52 10.57 18.97
CA TRP A 37 6.33 11.92 19.50
C TRP A 37 5.93 11.89 20.98
N TRP A 38 5.01 11.00 21.36
CA TRP A 38 4.54 10.85 22.74
C TRP A 38 5.64 10.39 23.71
N SER A 39 6.65 9.65 23.24
CA SER A 39 7.78 9.22 24.10
C SER A 39 8.77 10.34 24.45
N GLY A 40 8.47 11.58 24.04
CA GLY A 40 9.30 12.76 24.33
C GLY A 40 10.38 13.03 23.28
N ALA A 41 10.21 12.51 22.07
CA ALA A 41 11.14 12.76 20.97
C ALA A 41 11.09 14.23 20.50
N SER A 42 12.10 14.63 19.72
CA SER A 42 12.26 16.01 19.22
C SER A 42 11.18 16.43 18.23
N ILE A 43 10.83 17.74 18.20
CA ILE A 43 9.76 18.31 17.34
C ILE A 43 9.96 18.08 15.84
N ILE A 44 11.20 17.77 15.47
CA ILE A 44 11.60 17.41 14.12
C ILE A 44 10.99 16.06 13.69
N VAL A 45 10.63 15.18 14.63
CA VAL A 45 10.04 13.86 14.34
C VAL A 45 8.69 13.97 13.65
N VAL A 46 7.88 14.99 13.95
CA VAL A 46 6.56 15.17 13.34
C VAL A 46 6.66 15.43 11.82
N PRO A 47 7.38 16.47 11.33
CA PRO A 47 7.53 16.68 9.90
C PRO A 47 8.31 15.55 9.21
N ALA A 48 9.29 14.95 9.88
CA ALA A 48 10.02 13.81 9.34
C ALA A 48 9.10 12.58 9.12
N GLY A 49 8.25 12.26 10.10
CA GLY A 49 7.31 11.16 9.99
C GLY A 49 6.24 11.40 8.93
N ILE A 50 5.77 12.65 8.76
CA ILE A 50 4.86 13.02 7.66
C ILE A 50 5.54 12.82 6.31
N ALA A 51 6.79 13.28 6.15
CA ALA A 51 7.53 13.12 4.90
C ALA A 51 7.76 11.65 4.56
N VAL A 52 8.14 10.83 5.56
CA VAL A 52 8.31 9.38 5.40
C VAL A 52 6.98 8.71 5.04
N ALA A 53 5.88 9.06 5.72
CA ALA A 53 4.55 8.50 5.43
C ALA A 53 4.11 8.82 3.99
N ALA A 54 4.31 10.06 3.54
CA ALA A 54 3.97 10.48 2.18
C ALA A 54 4.81 9.72 1.13
N LEU A 55 6.11 9.58 1.36
CA LEU A 55 6.99 8.82 0.48
C LEU A 55 6.58 7.34 0.40
N LEU A 56 6.32 6.72 1.56
CA LEU A 56 5.91 5.32 1.63
C LEU A 56 4.58 5.09 0.91
N TYR A 57 3.62 6.00 1.09
CA TYR A 57 2.34 5.96 0.41
C TYR A 57 2.50 6.00 -1.12
N LEU A 58 3.34 6.91 -1.63
CA LEU A 58 3.61 7.00 -3.06
C LEU A 58 4.29 5.74 -3.61
N LEU A 59 5.29 5.21 -2.91
CA LEU A 59 5.97 3.98 -3.29
C LEU A 59 4.99 2.80 -3.33
N MET A 60 4.15 2.67 -2.31
CA MET A 60 3.21 1.56 -2.21
C MET A 60 2.10 1.66 -3.26
N ARG A 61 1.58 2.88 -3.48
CA ARG A 61 0.62 3.15 -4.56
C ARG A 61 1.22 2.82 -5.94
N SER A 62 2.45 3.28 -6.20
CA SER A 62 3.15 3.00 -7.45
C SER A 62 3.38 1.51 -7.66
N TYR A 63 3.76 0.79 -6.60
CA TYR A 63 3.92 -0.67 -6.65
C TYR A 63 2.61 -1.39 -6.98
N VAL A 64 1.51 -1.03 -6.33
CA VAL A 64 0.19 -1.63 -6.59
C VAL A 64 -0.27 -1.34 -8.02
N GLU A 65 -0.09 -0.12 -8.52
CA GLU A 65 -0.39 0.24 -9.90
C GLU A 65 0.47 -0.56 -10.89
N LEU A 66 1.76 -0.72 -10.63
CA LEU A 66 2.66 -1.54 -11.46
C LEU A 66 2.24 -3.01 -11.48
N VAL A 67 1.88 -3.58 -10.33
CA VAL A 67 1.33 -4.94 -10.24
C VAL A 67 0.05 -5.04 -11.06
N ARG A 68 -0.89 -4.09 -10.95
CA ARG A 68 -2.11 -4.06 -11.77
C ARG A 68 -1.81 -4.07 -13.26
N VAL A 69 -0.87 -3.24 -13.71
CA VAL A 69 -0.46 -3.17 -15.12
C VAL A 69 0.12 -4.50 -15.59
N ILE A 70 0.99 -5.13 -14.80
CA ILE A 70 1.57 -6.44 -15.13
C ILE A 70 0.47 -7.51 -15.22
N VAL A 71 -0.46 -7.52 -14.28
CA VAL A 71 -1.59 -8.46 -14.27
C VAL A 71 -2.48 -8.25 -15.50
N ASP A 72 -2.77 -7.01 -15.87
CA ASP A 72 -3.57 -6.67 -17.05
C ASP A 72 -2.88 -7.08 -18.35
N MET A 73 -1.54 -6.95 -18.43
CA MET A 73 -0.75 -7.44 -19.57
C MET A 73 -0.67 -8.97 -19.65
N LEU A 74 -0.67 -9.67 -18.50
CA LEU A 74 -0.61 -11.14 -18.44
C LEU A 74 -1.97 -11.81 -18.67
N LEU A 75 -3.07 -11.13 -18.34
CA LEU A 75 -4.44 -11.59 -18.52
C LEU A 75 -5.25 -10.58 -19.34
N PRO A 76 -4.90 -10.42 -20.64
CA PRO A 76 -5.68 -9.58 -21.53
C PRO A 76 -7.09 -10.18 -21.64
N LYS A 77 -8.11 -9.36 -21.39
CA LYS A 77 -9.52 -9.74 -21.60
C LYS A 77 -9.82 -10.00 -23.06
#